data_AF-A0A5N3PH62-F1
#
_entry.id   AF-A0A5N3PH62-F1
#
_cell.length_a   1.000
_cell.length_b   1.000
_cell.length_c   1.000
_cell.angle_alpha   90.00
_cell.angle_beta   90.00
_cell.angle_gamma   90.00
#
_symmetry.space_group_name_H-M   'P 1'
#
loop_
_entity.id
_entity.type
_entity.pdbx_description
1 polymer ?
#
loop_
_entity_poly.entity_id
_entity_poly.type
_entity_poly.pdbx_seq_one_letter_code
_entity_poly.pdbx_strand_id
1 'polypeptide(L)' 'MFGTYTRLNLTTSASNCDVIRAARLKIAEHHRTGREARAARHRFYRDMLFYHERSRALVGEWRL' A
#
# COMPACT_ATOMS: atom_id res chain seq x y z
N MET A 1 5.99 -1.92 -8.86
CA MET A 1 4.75 -1.63 -8.11
C MET A 1 4.73 -0.25 -7.43
N PHE A 2 5.84 0.50 -7.38
CA PHE A 2 5.88 1.85 -6.79
C PHE A 2 4.87 2.85 -7.39
N GLY A 3 4.63 2.79 -8.71
CA GLY A 3 3.60 3.61 -9.35
C GLY A 3 2.18 3.33 -8.83
N THR A 4 1.89 2.09 -8.42
CA THR A 4 0.60 1.75 -7.79
C THR A 4 0.49 2.33 -6.38
N TYR A 5 1.58 2.29 -5.61
CA TYR A 5 1.64 2.97 -4.30
C TYR A 5 1.38 4.48 -4.43
N THR A 6 1.99 5.12 -5.42
CA THR A 6 1.78 6.56 -5.70
C THR A 6 0.30 6.87 -5.99
N ARG A 7 -0.40 5.97 -6.70
CA ARG A 7 -1.85 6.08 -6.99
C ARG A 7 -2.76 5.82 -5.79
N LEU A 8 -2.22 5.44 -4.62
CA LEU A 8 -2.99 5.43 -3.37
C LEU A 8 -3.27 6.86 -2.88
N ASN A 9 -2.48 7.84 -3.33
CA ASN A 9 -2.63 9.25 -3.00
C ASN A 9 -2.67 9.49 -1.47
N LEU A 10 -1.73 8.86 -0.76
CA LEU A 10 -1.59 8.96 0.68
C LEU A 10 -0.39 9.84 1.03
N THR A 11 -0.50 10.61 2.11
CA THR A 11 0.62 11.31 2.71
C THR A 11 1.54 10.35 3.44
N THR A 12 2.79 10.74 3.66
CA THR A 12 3.76 9.95 4.44
C THR A 12 3.40 9.83 5.92
N SER A 13 2.48 10.67 6.40
CA SER A 13 1.91 10.60 7.76
C SER A 13 0.77 9.58 7.90
N ALA A 14 0.30 8.98 6.80
CA ALA A 14 -0.78 8.00 6.84
C ALA A 14 -0.37 6.75 7.66
N SER A 15 -1.36 6.11 8.29
CA SER A 15 -1.08 4.88 9.03
C SER A 15 -0.97 3.68 8.09
N ASN A 16 -0.32 2.60 8.55
CA ASN A 16 -0.30 1.33 7.82
C ASN A 16 -1.72 0.80 7.53
N CYS A 17 -2.69 1.05 8.41
CA CYS A 17 -4.08 0.69 8.19
C CYS A 17 -4.70 1.46 7.02
N ASP A 18 -4.38 2.75 6.88
CA ASP A 18 -4.89 3.58 5.78
C ASP A 18 -4.28 3.14 4.44
N VAL A 19 -2.99 2.77 4.44
CA VAL A 19 -2.33 2.16 3.27
C VAL A 19 -3.07 0.89 2.84
N ILE A 20 -3.38 -0.02 3.77
CA ILE A 20 -4.09 -1.26 3.45
C ILE A 20 -5.51 -0.97 2.96
N ARG A 21 -6.23 -0.02 3.57
CA ARG A 21 -7.59 0.36 3.15
C ARG A 21 -7.58 0.95 1.73
N ALA A 22 -6.69 1.89 1.44
CA ALA A 22 -6.55 2.47 0.11
C ALA A 22 -6.14 1.42 -0.93
N ALA A 23 -5.19 0.54 -0.58
CA ALA A 23 -4.76 -0.56 -1.43
C ALA A 23 -5.92 -1.53 -1.73
N ARG A 24 -6.73 -1.87 -0.72
CA ARG A 24 -7.91 -2.73 -0.89
C ARG A 24 -8.92 -2.15 -1.88
N LEU A 25 -9.09 -0.82 -1.93
CA LEU A 25 -9.97 -0.18 -2.90
C LEU A 25 -9.47 -0.31 -4.35
N LYS A 26 -8.16 -0.49 -4.57
CA LYS A 26 -7.58 -0.74 -5.90
C LYS A 26 -7.75 -2.20 -6.37
N ILE A 27 -8.16 -3.11 -5.50
CA ILE A 27 -8.46 -4.49 -5.84
C ILE A 27 -9.91 -4.59 -6.32
N ALA A 28 -10.13 -5.31 -7.43
CA ALA A 28 -11.46 -5.63 -7.92
C ALA A 28 -12.28 -6.35 -6.84
N GLU A 29 -13.58 -6.02 -6.74
CA GLU A 29 -14.41 -6.42 -5.59
C GLU A 29 -14.40 -7.93 -5.31
N HIS A 30 -14.51 -8.75 -6.37
CA HIS A 30 -14.50 -10.21 -6.30
C HIS A 30 -13.18 -10.81 -5.80
N HIS A 31 -12.05 -10.07 -5.87
CA HIS A 31 -10.75 -10.52 -5.36
C HIS A 31 -10.44 -10.06 -3.93
N ARG A 32 -11.31 -9.23 -3.32
CA ARG A 32 -11.07 -8.69 -1.97
C ARG A 32 -11.19 -9.75 -0.87
N THR A 33 -12.04 -10.75 -1.04
CA THR A 33 -12.37 -11.75 -0.01
C THR A 33 -12.03 -13.18 -0.41
N GLY A 34 -11.93 -13.49 -1.71
CA GLY A 34 -11.65 -14.83 -2.21
C GLY A 34 -10.36 -15.45 -1.65
N ARG A 35 -10.39 -16.77 -1.41
CA ARG A 35 -9.24 -17.56 -0.93
C ARG A 35 -8.17 -17.71 -2.01
N GLU A 36 -8.58 -17.88 -3.26
CA GLU A 36 -7.69 -18.05 -4.41
C GLU A 36 -6.74 -16.86 -4.57
N ALA A 37 -7.25 -15.64 -4.38
CA ALA A 37 -6.47 -14.42 -4.44
C ALA A 37 -5.78 -14.03 -3.11
N ARG A 38 -5.89 -14.84 -2.04
CA ARG A 38 -5.38 -14.48 -0.70
C ARG A 38 -3.88 -14.22 -0.71
N ALA A 39 -3.11 -15.13 -1.31
CA ALA A 39 -1.65 -15.01 -1.37
C ALA A 39 -1.22 -13.77 -2.17
N ALA A 40 -1.81 -13.56 -3.34
CA ALA A 40 -1.57 -12.40 -4.19
C ALA A 40 -1.93 -11.09 -3.47
N ARG A 41 -3.07 -11.04 -2.78
CA ARG A 41 -3.52 -9.89 -1.98
C ARG A 41 -2.55 -9.59 -0.83
N HIS A 42 -2.07 -10.61 -0.12
CA HIS A 42 -1.09 -10.40 0.96
C HIS A 42 0.23 -9.88 0.42
N ARG A 43 0.73 -10.42 -0.70
CA ARG A 43 1.93 -9.92 -1.37
C ARG A 43 1.75 -8.46 -1.78
N PHE A 44 0.62 -8.14 -2.41
CA PHE A 44 0.29 -6.78 -2.80
C PHE A 44 0.28 -5.80 -1.60
N TYR A 45 -0.34 -6.18 -0.47
CA TYR A 45 -0.32 -5.33 0.73
C TYR A 45 1.09 -5.15 1.31
N ARG A 46 1.91 -6.21 1.33
CA ARG A 46 3.31 -6.12 1.76
C ARG A 46 4.10 -5.16 0.88
N ASP A 47 3.90 -5.23 -0.44
CA ASP A 47 4.57 -4.32 -1.38
C ASP A 47 4.15 -2.85 -1.12
N MET A 48 2.86 -2.59 -0.84
CA MET A 48 2.39 -1.24 -0.51
C MET A 48 2.99 -0.70 0.79
N LEU A 49 3.08 -1.55 1.83
CA LEU A 49 3.71 -1.18 3.10
C LEU A 49 5.21 -0.91 2.93
N PHE A 50 5.90 -1.75 2.17
CA PHE A 50 7.32 -1.57 1.87
C PHE A 50 7.59 -0.21 1.20
N TYR A 51 6.80 0.17 0.19
CA TYR A 51 6.97 1.47 -0.45
C TYR A 51 6.58 2.64 0.45
N HIS A 52 5.61 2.44 1.35
CA HIS A 52 5.25 3.46 2.33
C HIS A 52 6.39 3.71 3.33
N GLU A 53 6.99 2.66 3.88
CA GLU A 53 8.16 2.77 4.76
C GLU A 53 9.34 3.43 4.04
N ARG A 54 9.62 3.05 2.79
CA ARG A 54 10.68 3.69 1.99
C ARG A 54 10.39 5.17 1.75
N SER A 55 9.13 5.54 1.50
CA SER A 55 8.72 6.94 1.34
C SER A 55 8.88 7.73 2.64
N ARG A 56 8.58 7.12 3.79
CA ARG A 56 8.79 7.73 5.12
C ARG A 56 10.28 7.90 5.43
N ALA A 57 11.09 6.90 5.13
CA ALA A 57 12.53 6.96 5.31
C ALA A 57 13.14 8.10 4.49
N LEU A 58 12.71 8.26 3.24
CA LEU A 58 13.12 9.37 2.38
C LEU A 58 12.74 10.72 3.01
N VAL A 59 11.48 10.92 3.38
CA VAL A 59 11.06 12.19 4.02
C VAL A 59 11.84 12.47 5.31
N GLY A 60 12.11 11.44 6.12
CA GLY A 60 12.92 11.56 7.33
C GLY A 60 14.38 11.93 7.06
N GLU A 61 14.99 11.35 6.04
CA GLU A 61 16.37 11.63 5.61
C GLU A 61 16.52 13.08 5.14
N TRP A 62 15.57 13.56 4.33
CA TRP A 62 15.62 14.89 3.73
C TRP A 62 14.92 15.98 4.59
N ARG A 63 14.31 15.60 5.73
CA ARG A 63 13.51 16.47 6.63
C ARG A 63 12.46 17.32 5.89
N LEU A 64 11.83 16.73 4.89
CA LEU A 64 10.80 17.36 4.05
C LEU A 64 9.42 17.41 4.72
#